data_AF-A0A374WJM0-F1
#
_entry.id   AF-A0A374WJM0-F1
#
_cell.length_a   1.000
_cell.length_b   1.000
_cell.length_c   1.000
_cell.angle_alpha   90.00
_cell.angle_beta   90.00
_cell.angle_gamma   90.00
#
_symmetry.space_group_name_H-M   'P 1'
#
loop_
_entity.id
_entity.type
_entity.pdbx_description
1 polymer ?
#
loop_
_entity_poly.entity_id
_entity_poly.type
_entity_poly.pdbx_seq_one_letter_code
_entity_poly.pdbx_strand_id
1 'polypeptide(L)'
;MELNQVDIHYLIAAICVISSALIFYTIGVWGERIQKKLKFWHIIFFLLGLLADTVGTSLMEHIAELTHLHDEIHTLTGTIAILLMFVHASWAIWTYVKGSPKAKKHFNRFSIVVWCIWLIPYLIGVYLGMHLHA
;
A
#
# COMPACT_ATOMS: atom_id res chain seq x y z
N MET A 1 3.71 22.85 -18.81
CA MET A 1 2.38 22.36 -19.22
C MET A 1 1.47 22.57 -18.02
N GLU A 2 0.42 23.38 -18.14
CA GLU A 2 -0.49 23.63 -17.01
C GLU A 2 -1.43 22.43 -16.83
N LEU A 3 -1.42 21.84 -15.63
CA LEU A 3 -2.45 20.88 -15.21
C LEU A 3 -3.79 21.59 -15.24
N ASN A 4 -4.79 21.01 -15.91
CA ASN A 4 -6.13 21.60 -15.86
C ASN A 4 -6.73 21.35 -14.45
N GLN A 5 -7.80 22.07 -14.10
CA GLN A 5 -8.46 21.93 -12.79
C GLN A 5 -8.86 20.49 -12.45
N VAL A 6 -9.28 19.71 -13.46
CA VAL A 6 -9.70 18.32 -13.31
C VAL A 6 -8.52 17.42 -12.93
N ASP A 7 -7.35 17.61 -13.54
CA ASP A 7 -6.13 16.84 -13.25
C ASP A 7 -5.66 17.06 -11.79
N ILE A 8 -5.78 18.29 -11.28
CA ILE A 8 -5.43 18.63 -9.89
C ILE A 8 -6.37 17.91 -8.90
N HIS A 9 -7.67 17.85 -9.19
CA HIS A 9 -8.62 17.12 -8.34
C HIS A 9 -8.32 15.61 -8.29
N TYR A 10 -8.00 15.01 -9.44
CA TYR A 10 -7.61 13.60 -9.49
C TYR A 10 -6.31 13.32 -8.76
N LEU A 11 -5.31 14.22 -8.84
CA LEU A 11 -4.05 14.09 -8.12
C LEU A 11 -4.25 14.14 -6.60
N ILE A 12 -5.04 15.09 -6.10
CA ILE A 12 -5.36 15.18 -4.67
C ILE A 12 -6.10 13.91 -4.23
N ALA A 13 -7.05 13.42 -5.02
CA ALA A 13 -7.75 12.18 -4.72
C ALA A 13 -6.78 10.99 -4.66
N ALA A 14 -5.87 10.86 -5.63
CA ALA A 14 -4.86 9.80 -5.65
C ALA A 14 -3.95 9.85 -4.42
N ILE A 15 -3.49 11.04 -4.01
CA ILE A 15 -2.66 11.24 -2.81
C ILE A 15 -3.44 10.85 -1.53
N CYS A 16 -4.70 11.25 -1.42
CA CYS A 16 -5.55 10.89 -0.28
C CYS A 16 -5.77 9.37 -0.22
N VAL A 17 -6.01 8.72 -1.35
CA VAL A 17 -6.25 7.28 -1.43
C VAL A 17 -4.99 6.48 -1.11
N ILE A 18 -3.83 6.81 -1.71
CA ILE A 18 -2.56 6.11 -1.42
C ILE A 18 -2.12 6.33 0.04
N SER A 19 -2.35 7.52 0.60
CA SER A 19 -2.05 7.80 2.01
C SER A 19 -2.96 7.01 2.94
N SER A 20 -4.21 6.76 2.53
CA SER A 20 -5.11 5.86 3.26
C SER A 20 -4.60 4.42 3.27
N ALA A 21 -3.94 3.97 2.19
CA ALA A 21 -3.29 2.66 2.14
C ALA A 21 -2.21 2.53 3.22
N LEU A 22 -1.33 3.54 3.35
CA LEU A 22 -0.32 3.59 4.41
C LEU A 22 -0.97 3.50 5.79
N ILE A 23 -2.03 4.25 6.06
CA ILE A 23 -2.73 4.26 7.35
C ILE A 23 -3.31 2.87 7.65
N PHE A 24 -4.13 2.33 6.74
CA PHE A 24 -4.77 1.04 6.95
C PHE A 24 -3.76 -0.08 7.12
N TYR A 25 -2.72 -0.10 6.29
CA TYR A 25 -1.71 -1.14 6.36
C TYR A 25 -0.93 -1.07 7.68
N THR A 26 -0.57 0.14 8.11
CA THR A 26 0.09 0.39 9.40
C THR A 26 -0.79 -0.07 10.56
N ILE A 27 -2.09 0.26 10.56
CA ILE A 27 -3.02 -0.21 11.61
C ILE A 27 -3.09 -1.73 11.65
N GLY A 28 -3.19 -2.38 10.48
CA GLY A 28 -3.23 -3.84 10.38
C GLY A 28 -1.98 -4.51 10.97
N VAL A 29 -0.79 -4.01 10.61
CA VAL A 29 0.50 -4.59 11.05
C VAL A 29 0.79 -4.28 12.50
N TRP A 30 0.67 -3.02 12.93
CA TRP A 30 1.01 -2.63 14.29
C TRP A 30 -0.05 -3.06 15.30
N GLY A 31 -1.33 -3.08 14.92
CA GLY A 31 -2.40 -3.64 15.75
C GLY A 31 -2.19 -5.12 16.02
N GLU A 32 -1.80 -5.89 15.00
CA GLU A 32 -1.42 -7.29 15.14
C GLU A 32 -0.18 -7.47 16.04
N ARG A 33 0.84 -6.65 15.83
CA ARG A 33 2.09 -6.67 16.62
C ARG A 33 1.85 -6.44 18.10
N ILE A 34 1.09 -5.39 18.44
CA ILE A 34 0.79 -5.00 19.82
C ILE A 34 -0.06 -6.06 20.51
N GLN A 35 -1.06 -6.61 19.81
CA GLN A 35 -1.96 -7.62 20.37
C GLN A 35 -1.36 -9.03 20.40
N LYS A 36 -0.21 -9.24 19.75
CA LYS A 36 0.48 -10.54 19.61
C LYS A 36 -0.41 -11.65 19.06
N LYS A 37 -1.45 -11.27 18.32
CA LYS A 37 -2.49 -12.17 17.83
C LYS A 37 -3.13 -11.57 16.58
N LEU A 38 -3.23 -12.40 15.54
CA LEU A 38 -4.00 -12.09 14.34
C LEU A 38 -5.51 -12.22 14.62
N LYS A 39 -6.24 -11.10 14.50
CA LYS A 39 -7.71 -11.03 14.61
C LYS A 39 -8.31 -10.69 13.24
N PHE A 40 -9.59 -10.99 13.08
CA PHE A 40 -10.32 -10.71 11.84
C PHE A 40 -10.27 -9.24 11.41
N TRP A 41 -10.36 -8.30 12.36
CA TRP A 41 -10.26 -6.87 12.06
C TRP A 41 -8.92 -6.46 11.43
N HIS A 42 -7.81 -7.12 11.77
CA HIS A 42 -6.52 -6.85 11.11
C HIS A 42 -6.55 -7.23 9.63
N ILE A 43 -7.25 -8.32 9.29
CA ILE A 43 -7.44 -8.75 7.90
C ILE A 43 -8.25 -7.72 7.12
N ILE A 44 -9.30 -7.16 7.73
CA ILE A 44 -10.08 -6.07 7.12
C ILE A 44 -9.16 -4.89 6.78
N PHE A 45 -8.30 -4.47 7.71
CA PHE A 45 -7.33 -3.40 7.45
C PHE A 45 -6.30 -3.75 6.36
N PHE A 46 -5.84 -5.00 6.27
CA PHE A 46 -4.98 -5.42 5.16
C PHE A 46 -5.68 -5.36 3.80
N LEU A 47 -6.95 -5.77 3.73
CA LEU A 47 -7.72 -5.71 2.51
C LEU A 47 -8.07 -4.27 2.10
N LEU A 48 -8.44 -3.42 3.06
CA LEU A 48 -8.67 -1.99 2.82
C LEU A 48 -7.38 -1.29 2.38
N GLY A 49 -6.25 -1.63 3.01
CA GLY A 49 -4.94 -1.13 2.61
C GLY A 49 -4.59 -1.54 1.18
N LEU A 50 -4.75 -2.82 0.82
CA LEU A 50 -4.48 -3.33 -0.52
C LEU A 50 -5.38 -2.68 -1.58
N LEU A 51 -6.67 -2.51 -1.27
CA LEU A 51 -7.62 -1.86 -2.16
C LEU A 51 -7.23 -0.39 -2.39
N ALA A 52 -6.92 0.33 -1.31
CA ALA A 52 -6.47 1.71 -1.39
C ALA A 52 -5.15 1.83 -2.17
N ASP A 53 -4.20 0.91 -1.97
CA ASP A 53 -2.92 0.91 -2.70
C ASP A 53 -3.16 0.73 -4.20
N THR A 54 -3.96 -0.28 -4.55
CA THR A 54 -4.32 -0.58 -5.94
C THR A 54 -5.02 0.61 -6.61
N VAL A 55 -6.05 1.18 -5.97
CA VAL A 55 -6.80 2.32 -6.52
C VAL A 55 -5.91 3.55 -6.61
N GLY A 56 -5.08 3.81 -5.61
CA GLY A 56 -4.14 4.94 -5.59
C GLY A 56 -3.12 4.85 -6.71
N THR A 57 -2.46 3.70 -6.88
CA THR A 57 -1.49 3.47 -7.95
C THR A 57 -2.14 3.57 -9.33
N SER A 58 -3.31 2.96 -9.54
CA SER A 58 -4.02 3.07 -10.83
C SER A 58 -4.45 4.50 -11.17
N LEU A 59 -4.86 5.30 -10.19
CA LEU A 59 -5.16 6.73 -10.41
C LEU A 59 -3.88 7.51 -10.78
N MET A 60 -2.76 7.24 -10.11
CA MET A 60 -1.47 7.87 -10.43
C MET A 60 -0.97 7.50 -11.83
N GLU A 61 -1.09 6.23 -12.21
CA GLU A 61 -0.74 5.74 -13.55
C GLU A 61 -1.59 6.42 -14.62
N HIS A 62 -2.91 6.51 -14.40
CA HIS A 62 -3.81 7.22 -15.32
C HIS A 62 -3.46 8.71 -15.48
N ILE A 63 -3.10 9.39 -14.38
CA ILE A 63 -2.65 10.79 -14.43
C ILE A 63 -1.32 10.91 -15.17
N ALA A 64 -0.38 9.97 -14.96
CA ALA A 64 0.91 9.96 -15.65
C ALA A 64 0.75 9.76 -17.16
N GLU A 65 -0.19 8.93 -17.59
CA GLU A 65 -0.56 8.77 -19.01
C GLU A 65 -1.11 10.06 -19.60
N LEU A 66 -2.06 10.72 -18.91
CA LEU A 66 -2.69 11.98 -19.36
C LEU A 66 -1.69 13.14 -19.45
N THR A 67 -0.70 13.16 -18.55
CA THR A 67 0.31 14.21 -18.47
C THR A 67 1.59 13.89 -19.24
N HIS A 68 1.68 12.71 -19.86
CA HIS A 68 2.90 12.18 -20.48
C HIS A 68 4.14 12.16 -19.54
N LEU A 69 3.92 12.19 -18.22
CA LEU A 69 4.96 12.13 -17.18
C LEU A 69 5.13 10.70 -16.68
N HIS A 70 5.29 9.76 -17.60
CA HIS A 70 5.40 8.34 -17.24
C HIS A 70 6.80 8.02 -16.70
N ASP A 71 6.86 7.61 -15.43
CA ASP A 71 8.09 7.13 -14.78
C ASP A 71 8.01 5.61 -14.60
N GLU A 72 8.77 4.87 -15.41
CA GLU A 72 8.82 3.41 -15.39
C GLU A 72 9.24 2.85 -14.02
N ILE A 73 10.07 3.59 -13.26
CA ILE A 73 10.54 3.18 -11.94
C ILE A 73 9.37 3.25 -10.95
N HIS A 74 8.59 4.33 -10.97
CA HIS A 74 7.42 4.47 -10.11
C HIS A 74 6.38 3.37 -10.38
N THR A 75 6.05 3.11 -11.65
CA THR A 75 5.08 2.07 -12.03
C THR A 75 5.54 0.67 -11.61
N LEU A 76 6.81 0.34 -11.82
CA LEU A 76 7.37 -0.95 -11.39
C LEU A 76 7.35 -1.11 -9.87
N THR A 77 7.82 -0.10 -9.14
CA THR A 77 7.90 -0.14 -7.68
C THR A 77 6.51 -0.18 -7.03
N GLY A 78 5.53 0.55 -7.57
CA GLY A 78 4.12 0.47 -7.17
C GLY A 78 3.52 -0.92 -7.40
N THR A 79 3.78 -1.54 -8.55
CA THR A 79 3.31 -2.90 -8.84
C THR A 79 3.87 -3.92 -7.84
N ILE A 80 5.16 -3.81 -7.51
CA ILE A 80 5.81 -4.65 -6.49
C ILE A 80 5.15 -4.44 -5.11
N ALA A 81 4.79 -3.20 -4.76
CA ALA A 81 4.11 -2.87 -3.52
C ALA A 81 2.75 -3.59 -3.40
N ILE A 82 1.93 -3.51 -4.45
CA ILE A 82 0.61 -4.16 -4.52
C ILE A 82 0.74 -5.68 -4.39
N LEU A 83 1.67 -6.29 -5.14
CA LEU A 83 1.91 -7.74 -5.08
C LEU A 83 2.35 -8.18 -3.68
N LEU A 84 3.22 -7.40 -3.03
CA LEU A 84 3.68 -7.67 -1.68
C LEU A 84 2.52 -7.61 -0.66
N MET A 85 1.66 -6.59 -0.75
CA MET A 85 0.46 -6.49 0.09
C MET A 85 -0.53 -7.62 -0.18
N PHE A 86 -0.73 -8.01 -1.44
CA PHE A 86 -1.62 -9.10 -1.82
C PHE A 86 -1.17 -10.44 -1.23
N VAL A 87 0.12 -10.76 -1.36
CA VAL A 87 0.71 -11.96 -0.76
C VAL A 87 0.54 -11.93 0.76
N HIS A 88 0.78 -10.78 1.40
CA HIS A 88 0.66 -10.64 2.84
C HIS A 88 -0.79 -10.78 3.33
N ALA A 89 -1.75 -10.15 2.67
CA ALA A 89 -3.17 -10.26 2.98
C ALA A 89 -3.67 -11.71 2.81
N SER A 90 -3.28 -12.37 1.71
CA SER A 90 -3.58 -13.78 1.45
C SER A 90 -3.01 -14.68 2.54
N TRP A 91 -1.76 -14.44 2.96
CA TRP A 91 -1.12 -15.19 4.02
C TRP A 91 -1.75 -14.93 5.40
N ALA A 92 -2.24 -13.71 5.64
CA ALA A 92 -3.00 -13.37 6.85
C ALA A 92 -4.30 -14.18 6.91
N ILE A 93 -5.06 -14.23 5.82
CA ILE A 93 -6.30 -15.03 5.72
C ILE A 93 -6.00 -16.51 5.99
N TRP A 94 -5.00 -17.07 5.31
CA TRP A 94 -4.61 -18.46 5.52
C TRP A 94 -4.18 -18.75 6.96
N THR A 95 -3.35 -17.88 7.55
CA THR A 95 -2.87 -18.01 8.94
C THR A 95 -4.00 -17.88 9.95
N TYR A 96 -5.01 -17.05 9.66
CA TYR A 96 -6.17 -16.89 10.52
C TYR A 96 -7.06 -18.14 10.52
N VAL A 97 -7.40 -18.66 9.33
CA VAL A 97 -8.32 -19.80 9.16
C VAL A 97 -7.67 -21.14 9.52
N LYS A 98 -6.44 -21.38 9.07
CA LYS A 98 -5.77 -22.70 9.16
C LYS A 98 -4.47 -22.70 9.97
N GLY A 99 -3.99 -21.54 10.40
CA GLY A 99 -2.66 -21.40 11.01
C GLY A 99 -2.58 -22.01 12.41
N SER A 100 -1.53 -22.80 12.64
CA SER A 100 -1.15 -23.28 13.98
C SER A 100 -0.71 -22.12 14.89
N PRO A 101 -0.64 -22.30 16.23
CA PRO A 101 -0.10 -21.29 17.14
C PRO A 101 1.32 -20.83 16.76
N LYS A 102 2.16 -21.75 16.24
CA LYS A 102 3.51 -21.44 15.73
C LYS A 102 3.45 -20.56 14.49
N ALA A 103 2.54 -20.83 13.56
CA ALA A 103 2.35 -20.02 12.34
C ALA A 103 1.91 -18.60 12.69
N LYS A 104 0.95 -18.45 13.62
CA LYS A 104 0.46 -17.14 14.09
C LYS A 104 1.58 -16.31 14.73
N LYS A 105 2.50 -16.93 15.47
CA LYS A 105 3.67 -16.25 16.07
C LYS A 105 4.71 -15.81 15.01
N HIS A 106 4.89 -16.60 13.95
CA HIS A 106 5.79 -16.23 12.85
C HIS A 106 5.22 -15.09 12.01
N PHE A 107 3.93 -15.14 11.70
CA PHE A 107 3.21 -14.09 10.97
C PHE A 107 3.49 -12.71 11.59
N ASN A 108 3.35 -12.59 12.91
CA ASN A 108 3.58 -11.34 13.64
C ASN A 108 4.96 -10.70 13.41
N ARG A 109 6.01 -11.53 13.32
CA ARG A 109 7.38 -11.03 13.07
C ARG A 109 7.56 -10.65 11.61
N PHE A 110 7.01 -11.45 10.71
CA PHE A 110 7.18 -11.25 9.28
C PHE A 110 6.34 -10.08 8.76
N SER A 111 5.16 -9.81 9.33
CA SER A 111 4.32 -8.66 8.96
C SER A 111 5.05 -7.33 9.06
N ILE A 112 5.90 -7.15 10.08
CA ILE A 112 6.72 -5.93 10.24
C ILE A 112 7.76 -5.83 9.10
N VAL A 113 8.40 -6.95 8.74
CA VAL A 113 9.40 -6.98 7.66
C VAL A 113 8.74 -6.62 6.32
N VAL A 114 7.59 -7.23 6.01
CA VAL A 114 6.84 -6.94 4.78
C VAL A 114 6.40 -5.48 4.75
N TRP A 115 5.93 -4.94 5.87
CA TRP A 115 5.56 -3.52 5.97
C TRP A 115 6.75 -2.58 5.73
N CYS A 116 7.92 -2.88 6.29
CA CYS A 116 9.13 -2.12 6.04
C CYS A 116 9.55 -2.15 4.56
N ILE A 117 9.45 -3.32 3.90
CA ILE A 117 9.75 -3.44 2.47
C ILE A 117 8.74 -2.64 1.64
N TRP A 118 7.46 -2.69 1.97
CA TRP A 118 6.40 -1.93 1.30
C TRP A 118 6.56 -0.41 1.48
N LEU A 119 7.15 0.05 2.59
CA LEU A 119 7.39 1.48 2.80
C LEU A 119 8.38 2.07 1.79
N ILE A 120 9.29 1.25 1.22
CA ILE A 120 10.27 1.69 0.22
C ILE A 120 9.59 2.24 -1.05
N PRO A 121 8.74 1.48 -1.78
CA PRO A 121 8.05 2.00 -2.95
C PRO A 121 7.13 3.19 -2.63
N TYR A 122 6.47 3.20 -1.46
CA TYR A 122 5.69 4.35 -1.02
C TYR A 122 6.54 5.62 -0.91
N LEU A 123 7.70 5.54 -0.25
CA LEU A 123 8.61 6.68 -0.10
C LEU A 123 9.24 7.11 -1.43
N ILE A 124 9.50 6.18 -2.34
CA ILE A 124 9.93 6.49 -3.71
C ILE A 124 8.86 7.31 -4.43
N GLY A 125 7.59 6.90 -4.36
CA GLY A 125 6.48 7.65 -4.96
C GLY A 125 6.32 9.05 -4.37
N VAL A 126 6.44 9.21 -3.05
CA VAL A 126 6.43 10.52 -2.39
C VAL A 126 7.59 11.39 -2.88
N TYR A 127 8.80 10.84 -2.94
CA TYR A 127 9.99 11.57 -3.37
C TYR A 127 9.88 12.05 -4.82
N LEU A 128 9.48 11.17 -5.74
CA LEU A 128 9.29 11.51 -7.14
C LEU A 128 8.19 12.57 -7.32
N GLY A 129 7.07 12.42 -6.61
CA GLY A 129 5.98 13.40 -6.63
C GLY A 129 6.43 14.77 -6.12
N MET A 130 7.22 14.85 -5.05
CA MET A 130 7.74 16.12 -4.55
C MET A 130 8.76 16.76 -5.51
N HIS A 131 9.61 15.97 -6.16
CA HIS A 131 10.67 16.49 -7.04
C HIS A 131 10.13 16.97 -8.40
N LEU A 132 9.11 16.31 -8.94
CA LEU A 132 8.48 16.69 -10.22
C LEU A 132 7.62 17.97 -10.11
N HIS A 133 7.23 18.37 -8.89
CA HIS A 133 6.40 19.55 -8.63
C HIS A 133 7.13 20.70 -7.93
N ALA A 134 8.44 20.59 -7.70
CA ALA A 134 9.30 21.65 -7.16
C ALA A 134 10.00 22.43 -8.29
#